data_AF-A0A7I4DH51-F1
#
_entry.id   AF-A0A7I4DH51-F1
#
_cell.length_a   1.000
_cell.length_b   1.000
_cell.length_c   1.000
_cell.angle_alpha   90.00
_cell.angle_beta   90.00
_cell.angle_gamma   90.00
#
_symmetry.space_group_name_H-M   'P 1'
#
loop_
_entity.id
_entity.type
_entity.pdbx_description
1 polymer ?
#
loop_
_entity_poly.entity_id
_entity_poly.type
_entity_poly.pdbx_seq_one_letter_code
_entity_poly.pdbx_strand_id
1 'polypeptide(L)'
;MDKQLHELAFSIQQKEELIEELAKNESETKHLTVQYESRMLELEAEMKRKEEEVDSLKKELEAIDKNVVRGIEEKKKLREQYEEKVKKITAQLVSLKKQRWEQESQRLERQKAKSDVKVQQLQHEITRMRVQQDFLKEKIKETTEKYEDGHEMHQKNMVILKRESENQVKRARELEIENQRQSQVTSTKNEERSAANKKLELEILVMDSPIVGSQERTDQKSNSKRGRTALPGLAESPHVINVDRMESLLDQEIDKLLKMKEAKNSTNKLEAKKEEILSEKDDCVNERSKLELKHARAVHDITKKLEQKRVRIEMLEKNAQEKLGKAEEAKSAGKLALANELTEEVTLLHEDCAREKETCIKLEDFQSSQKLLKEAEELRDLDERIEGLDAQAEYVTSSIAEHERDILEGNITKEEMTAQLDTISPHDAKVMLGKYLEKFVGAIEKQRQEAKDMANLEVQLKEKKQALNEIERNSRLKQLEFDRRLTELQTHHARNVQYLLKQVETVSSDPLLKRPVNLITTTLADIHLQDSEFADDKDESTDKVVPGVAQNVVELGKVNVHDKSIKSKLQAERQIWESERASWEAREHSFLSKHEQLERDHQVLFAYLRSF
;
A
#
# COMPACT_ATOMS: atom_id res chain seq x y z
N MET A 1 -82.66 126.20 -12.02
CA MET A 1 -81.96 126.28 -10.73
C MET A 1 -82.07 124.95 -9.99
N ASP A 2 -83.21 124.57 -9.39
CA ASP A 2 -83.28 123.34 -8.57
C ASP A 2 -83.07 122.02 -9.33
N LYS A 3 -83.61 121.88 -10.55
CA LYS A 3 -83.34 120.70 -11.40
C LYS A 3 -81.86 120.56 -11.75
N GLN A 4 -81.20 121.68 -12.04
CA GLN A 4 -79.77 121.69 -12.37
C GLN A 4 -78.91 121.37 -11.15
N LEU A 5 -79.31 121.78 -9.94
CA LEU A 5 -78.63 121.43 -8.68
C LEU A 5 -78.75 119.93 -8.37
N HIS A 6 -79.92 119.32 -8.61
CA HIS A 6 -80.12 117.90 -8.37
C HIS A 6 -79.35 117.03 -9.38
N GLU A 7 -79.32 117.43 -10.66
CA GLU A 7 -78.48 116.78 -11.68
C GLU A 7 -76.99 116.92 -11.36
N LEU A 8 -76.55 118.08 -10.86
CA LEU A 8 -75.15 118.27 -10.43
C LEU A 8 -74.82 117.40 -9.22
N ALA A 9 -75.69 117.34 -8.20
CA ALA A 9 -75.50 116.54 -7.01
C ALA A 9 -75.44 115.04 -7.33
N PHE A 10 -76.33 114.56 -8.20
CA PHE A 10 -76.30 113.17 -8.67
C PHE A 10 -75.04 112.87 -9.49
N SER A 11 -74.60 113.80 -10.36
CA SER A 11 -73.34 113.64 -11.10
C SER A 11 -72.11 113.70 -10.19
N ILE A 12 -72.13 114.49 -9.12
CA ILE A 12 -71.08 114.51 -8.09
C ILE A 12 -71.05 113.17 -7.37
N GLN A 13 -72.19 112.66 -6.88
CA GLN A 13 -72.24 111.37 -6.18
C GLN A 13 -71.74 110.22 -7.07
N GLN A 14 -72.15 110.17 -8.35
CA GLN A 14 -71.64 109.16 -9.28
C GLN A 14 -70.13 109.27 -9.52
N LYS A 15 -69.57 110.50 -9.55
CA LYS A 15 -68.13 110.70 -9.67
C LYS A 15 -67.39 110.35 -8.38
N GLU A 16 -67.99 110.60 -7.22
CA GLU A 16 -67.45 110.20 -5.91
C GLU A 16 -67.42 108.66 -5.78
N GLU A 17 -68.51 107.97 -6.13
CA GLU A 17 -68.57 106.50 -6.19
C GLU A 17 -67.52 105.94 -7.16
N LEU A 18 -67.36 106.55 -8.34
CA LEU A 18 -66.33 106.16 -9.30
C LEU A 18 -64.91 106.39 -8.76
N ILE A 19 -64.66 107.49 -8.03
CA ILE A 19 -63.37 107.76 -7.39
C ILE A 19 -63.08 106.70 -6.30
N GLU A 20 -64.07 106.32 -5.50
CA GLU A 20 -63.93 105.27 -4.48
C GLU A 20 -63.62 103.91 -5.11
N GLU A 21 -64.32 103.52 -6.19
CA GLU A 21 -64.04 102.29 -6.92
C GLU A 21 -62.64 102.30 -7.56
N LEU A 22 -62.24 103.43 -8.16
CA LEU A 22 -60.90 103.58 -8.72
C LEU A 22 -59.80 103.52 -7.65
N ALA A 23 -60.01 104.15 -6.49
CA ALA A 23 -59.07 104.09 -5.37
C ALA A 23 -58.97 102.67 -4.78
N LYS A 24 -60.09 101.95 -4.70
CA LYS A 24 -60.11 100.55 -4.27
C LYS A 24 -59.37 99.66 -5.27
N ASN A 25 -59.66 99.78 -6.56
CA ASN A 25 -58.95 99.04 -7.63
C ASN A 25 -57.45 99.35 -7.65
N GLU A 26 -57.06 100.61 -7.39
CA GLU A 26 -55.66 101.00 -7.26
C GLU A 26 -55.00 100.34 -6.04
N SER A 27 -55.70 100.27 -4.90
CA SER A 27 -55.20 99.59 -3.70
C SER A 27 -55.07 98.07 -3.89
N GLU A 28 -56.02 97.44 -4.58
CA GLU A 28 -55.99 96.01 -4.92
C GLU A 28 -54.85 95.67 -5.88
N THR A 29 -54.63 96.52 -6.89
CA THR A 29 -53.51 96.38 -7.83
C THR A 29 -52.15 96.53 -7.13
N LYS A 30 -52.04 97.48 -6.18
CA LYS A 30 -50.85 97.64 -5.33
C LYS A 30 -50.61 96.43 -4.42
N HIS A 31 -51.66 95.85 -3.85
CA HIS A 31 -51.50 94.64 -3.04
C HIS A 31 -51.04 93.46 -3.90
N LEU A 32 -51.66 93.25 -5.07
CA LEU A 32 -51.29 92.17 -5.98
C LEU A 32 -49.84 92.28 -6.46
N THR A 33 -49.39 93.48 -6.82
CA THR A 33 -47.99 93.72 -7.22
C THR A 33 -47.00 93.38 -6.10
N VAL A 34 -47.24 93.85 -4.88
CA VAL A 34 -46.41 93.49 -3.70
C VAL A 34 -46.41 91.98 -3.45
N GLN A 35 -47.55 91.32 -3.62
CA GLN A 35 -47.65 89.86 -3.45
C GLN A 35 -46.84 89.11 -4.51
N TYR A 36 -46.87 89.54 -5.77
CA TYR A 36 -46.05 88.95 -6.84
C TYR A 36 -44.57 89.21 -6.64
N GLU A 37 -44.19 90.41 -6.21
CA GLU A 37 -42.79 90.75 -5.87
C GLU A 37 -42.28 89.88 -4.73
N SER A 38 -43.05 89.73 -3.65
CA SER A 38 -42.71 88.84 -2.53
C SER A 38 -42.56 87.39 -3.00
N ARG A 39 -43.47 86.91 -3.86
CA ARG A 39 -43.40 85.54 -4.38
C ARG A 39 -42.20 85.32 -5.32
N MET A 40 -41.83 86.34 -6.10
CA MET A 40 -40.66 86.30 -6.98
C MET A 40 -39.37 86.23 -6.17
N LEU A 41 -39.24 87.04 -5.12
CA LEU A 41 -38.08 87.01 -4.22
C LEU A 41 -37.95 85.68 -3.48
N GLU A 42 -39.06 85.08 -3.04
CA GLU A 42 -39.05 83.73 -2.46
C GLU A 42 -38.53 82.68 -3.45
N LEU A 43 -39.03 82.71 -4.69
CA LEU A 43 -38.60 81.78 -5.74
C LEU A 43 -37.14 81.99 -6.14
N GLU A 44 -36.66 83.22 -6.21
CA GLU A 44 -35.24 83.54 -6.46
C GLU A 44 -34.35 83.03 -5.32
N ALA A 45 -34.77 83.22 -4.07
CA ALA A 45 -34.04 82.68 -2.91
C ALA A 45 -34.04 81.14 -2.91
N GLU A 46 -35.14 80.50 -3.30
CA GLU A 46 -35.23 79.04 -3.42
C GLU A 46 -34.35 78.52 -4.56
N MET A 47 -34.36 79.16 -5.74
CA MET A 47 -33.46 78.82 -6.85
C MET A 47 -32.00 78.93 -6.42
N LYS A 48 -31.61 80.02 -5.76
CA LYS A 48 -30.24 80.21 -5.27
C LYS A 48 -29.82 79.12 -4.28
N ARG A 49 -30.70 78.75 -3.34
CA ARG A 49 -30.43 77.62 -2.41
C ARG A 49 -30.24 76.30 -3.16
N LYS A 50 -31.03 76.05 -4.20
CA LYS A 50 -30.90 74.85 -5.04
C LYS A 50 -29.65 74.86 -5.89
N GLU A 51 -29.22 76.02 -6.40
CA GLU A 51 -27.93 76.16 -7.09
C GLU A 51 -26.76 75.86 -6.15
N GLU A 52 -26.79 76.39 -4.93
CA GLU A 52 -25.77 76.10 -3.91
C GLU A 52 -25.73 74.61 -3.53
N GLU A 53 -26.89 73.95 -3.39
CA GLU A 53 -27.00 72.50 -3.14
C GLU A 53 -26.47 71.67 -4.32
N VAL A 54 -26.73 72.09 -5.56
CA VAL A 54 -26.18 71.42 -6.75
C VAL A 54 -24.66 71.56 -6.79
N ASP A 55 -24.12 72.74 -6.47
CA ASP A 55 -22.68 72.97 -6.47
C ASP A 55 -21.96 72.24 -5.32
N SER A 56 -22.59 72.06 -4.15
CA SER A 56 -22.05 71.19 -3.10
C SER A 56 -22.04 69.74 -3.52
N LEU A 57 -23.15 69.24 -4.10
CA LEU A 57 -23.25 67.86 -4.58
C LEU A 57 -22.26 67.55 -5.71
N LYS A 58 -21.98 68.50 -6.61
CA LYS A 58 -20.93 68.33 -7.64
C LYS A 58 -19.54 68.17 -7.04
N LYS A 59 -19.20 68.97 -6.01
CA LYS A 59 -17.89 68.87 -5.33
C LYS A 59 -17.74 67.55 -4.59
N GLU A 60 -18.79 67.07 -3.93
CA GLU A 60 -18.81 65.76 -3.29
C GLU A 60 -18.62 64.63 -4.31
N LEU A 61 -19.30 64.72 -5.47
CA LEU A 61 -19.14 63.74 -6.54
C LEU A 61 -17.70 63.68 -7.08
N GLU A 62 -17.07 64.84 -7.33
CA GLU A 62 -15.66 64.90 -7.76
C GLU A 62 -14.69 64.33 -6.70
N ALA A 63 -14.99 64.51 -5.42
CA ALA A 63 -14.18 63.96 -4.33
C ALA A 63 -14.29 62.43 -4.28
N ILE A 64 -15.50 61.88 -4.46
CA ILE A 64 -15.75 60.44 -4.56
C ILE A 64 -14.99 59.86 -5.76
N ASP A 65 -15.09 60.48 -6.95
CA ASP A 65 -14.40 60.01 -8.17
C ASP A 65 -12.88 59.95 -7.98
N LYS A 66 -12.27 60.97 -7.34
CA LYS A 66 -10.83 60.99 -7.02
C LYS A 66 -10.43 59.89 -6.03
N ASN A 67 -11.29 59.59 -5.05
CA ASN A 67 -11.03 58.52 -4.08
C ASN A 67 -11.14 57.13 -4.74
N VAL A 68 -12.10 56.92 -5.64
CA VAL A 68 -12.23 55.68 -6.41
C VAL A 68 -10.99 55.43 -7.27
N VAL A 69 -10.49 56.45 -7.98
CA VAL A 69 -9.27 56.33 -8.82
C VAL A 69 -8.07 55.94 -7.96
N ARG A 70 -7.87 56.58 -6.80
CA ARG A 70 -6.76 56.26 -5.89
C ARG A 70 -6.86 54.83 -5.35
N GLY A 71 -8.06 54.38 -4.97
CA GLY A 71 -8.29 53.02 -4.51
C GLY A 71 -8.00 51.96 -5.59
N ILE A 72 -8.32 52.25 -6.85
CA ILE A 72 -7.99 51.38 -7.99
C ILE A 72 -6.47 51.26 -8.17
N GLU A 73 -5.73 52.37 -8.06
CA GLU A 73 -4.27 52.40 -8.18
C GLU A 73 -3.57 51.64 -7.04
N GLU A 74 -4.02 51.82 -5.80
CA GLU A 74 -3.50 51.09 -4.64
C GLU A 74 -3.76 49.59 -4.76
N LYS A 75 -4.97 49.20 -5.19
CA LYS A 75 -5.33 47.81 -5.47
C LYS A 75 -4.47 47.22 -6.60
N LYS A 76 -4.16 48.00 -7.64
CA LYS A 76 -3.27 47.59 -8.73
C LYS A 76 -1.84 47.35 -8.22
N LYS A 77 -1.28 48.28 -7.45
CA LYS A 77 0.07 48.13 -6.85
C LYS A 77 0.14 46.91 -5.93
N LEU A 78 -0.89 46.68 -5.13
CA LEU A 78 -0.95 45.52 -4.25
C LEU A 78 -0.99 44.20 -5.04
N ARG A 79 -1.78 44.14 -6.14
CA ARG A 79 -1.79 42.98 -7.05
C ARG A 79 -0.41 42.73 -7.67
N GLU A 80 0.27 43.76 -8.15
CA GLU A 80 1.61 43.65 -8.73
C GLU A 80 2.63 43.09 -7.71
N GLN A 81 2.57 43.54 -6.45
CA GLN A 81 3.41 43.00 -5.38
C GLN A 81 3.13 41.53 -5.07
N TYR A 82 1.86 41.11 -5.05
CA TYR A 82 1.52 39.70 -4.87
C TYR A 82 1.94 38.87 -6.07
N GLU A 83 1.78 39.38 -7.29
CA GLU A 83 2.23 38.70 -8.50
C GLU A 83 3.76 38.51 -8.50
N GLU A 84 4.52 39.52 -8.08
CA GLU A 84 5.98 39.40 -7.95
C GLU A 84 6.40 38.40 -6.87
N LYS A 85 5.71 38.39 -5.71
CA LYS A 85 5.93 37.39 -4.66
C LYS A 85 5.62 35.97 -5.15
N VAL A 86 4.52 35.79 -5.89
CA VAL A 86 4.18 34.51 -6.50
C VAL A 86 5.25 34.09 -7.50
N LYS A 87 5.66 34.98 -8.42
CA LYS A 87 6.75 34.71 -9.38
C LYS A 87 8.05 34.27 -8.66
N LYS A 88 8.42 34.94 -7.56
CA LYS A 88 9.60 34.59 -6.76
C LYS A 88 9.47 33.20 -6.11
N ILE A 89 8.34 32.89 -5.49
CA ILE A 89 8.09 31.58 -4.88
C ILE A 89 8.06 30.49 -5.95
N THR A 90 7.42 30.73 -7.09
CA THR A 90 7.41 29.79 -8.22
C THR A 90 8.82 29.53 -8.74
N ALA A 91 9.65 30.56 -8.89
CA ALA A 91 11.05 30.40 -9.30
C ALA A 91 11.86 29.59 -8.27
N GLN A 92 11.66 29.85 -6.97
CA GLN A 92 12.30 29.08 -5.89
C GLN A 92 11.87 27.61 -5.89
N LEU A 93 10.58 27.33 -6.11
CA LEU A 93 10.07 25.97 -6.21
C LEU A 93 10.68 25.23 -7.41
N VAL A 94 10.83 25.90 -8.56
CA VAL A 94 11.48 25.31 -9.75
C VAL A 94 12.96 25.03 -9.47
N SER A 95 13.69 25.94 -8.83
CA SER A 95 15.10 25.71 -8.48
C SER A 95 15.28 24.57 -7.48
N LEU A 96 14.41 24.46 -6.47
CA LEU A 96 14.44 23.38 -5.49
C LEU A 96 14.10 22.03 -6.12
N LYS A 97 13.10 21.98 -7.00
CA LYS A 97 12.76 20.77 -7.77
C LYS A 97 13.93 20.33 -8.65
N LYS A 98 14.58 21.27 -9.35
CA LYS A 98 15.76 21.00 -10.17
C LYS A 98 16.91 20.45 -9.32
N GLN A 99 17.20 21.07 -8.18
CA GLN A 99 18.24 20.63 -7.26
C GLN A 99 17.96 19.22 -6.72
N ARG A 100 16.72 18.93 -6.32
CA ARG A 100 16.31 17.60 -5.84
C ARG A 100 16.47 16.54 -6.94
N TRP A 101 16.04 16.87 -8.16
CA TRP A 101 16.18 15.98 -9.31
C TRP A 101 17.65 15.69 -9.62
N GLU A 102 18.52 16.70 -9.57
CA GLU A 102 19.95 16.55 -9.81
C GLU A 102 20.64 15.72 -8.72
N GLN A 103 20.28 15.92 -7.45
CA GLN A 103 20.75 15.09 -6.34
C GLN A 103 20.32 13.62 -6.48
N GLU A 104 19.05 13.38 -6.83
CA GLU A 104 18.52 12.04 -7.02
C GLU A 104 19.15 11.35 -8.24
N SER A 105 19.33 12.10 -9.33
CA SER A 105 20.03 11.62 -10.52
C SER A 105 21.48 11.22 -10.20
N GLN A 106 22.22 12.03 -9.43
CA GLN A 106 23.56 11.67 -8.99
C GLN A 106 23.58 10.47 -8.04
N ARG A 107 22.59 10.34 -7.15
CA ARG A 107 22.46 9.19 -6.25
C ARG A 107 22.26 7.90 -7.04
N LEU A 108 21.36 7.94 -8.03
CA LEU A 108 21.08 6.82 -8.92
C LEU A 108 22.31 6.44 -9.75
N GLU A 109 23.03 7.43 -10.30
CA GLU A 109 24.25 7.19 -11.08
C GLU A 109 25.35 6.53 -10.22
N ARG A 110 25.54 6.98 -8.97
CA ARG A 110 26.48 6.33 -8.02
C ARG A 110 26.07 4.90 -7.70
N GLN A 111 24.77 4.63 -7.55
CA GLN A 111 24.28 3.28 -7.29
C GLN A 111 24.48 2.37 -8.49
N LYS A 112 24.20 2.87 -9.70
CA LYS A 112 24.44 2.17 -10.96
C LYS A 112 25.92 1.83 -11.13
N ALA A 113 26.81 2.80 -10.93
CA ALA A 113 28.26 2.56 -10.99
C ALA A 113 28.74 1.49 -9.99
N LYS A 114 28.20 1.48 -8.76
CA LYS A 114 28.48 0.41 -7.78
C LYS A 114 27.98 -0.96 -8.23
N SER A 115 26.78 -1.01 -8.82
CA SER A 115 26.22 -2.24 -9.37
C SER A 115 27.06 -2.75 -10.53
N ASP A 116 27.47 -1.88 -11.46
CA ASP A 116 28.30 -2.23 -12.61
C ASP A 116 29.66 -2.82 -12.17
N VAL A 117 30.32 -2.22 -11.16
CA VAL A 117 31.55 -2.78 -10.59
C VAL A 117 31.30 -4.17 -9.99
N LYS A 118 30.18 -4.37 -9.28
CA LYS A 118 29.86 -5.68 -8.70
C LYS A 118 29.58 -6.72 -9.78
N VAL A 119 28.87 -6.35 -10.84
CA VAL A 119 28.61 -7.20 -12.01
C VAL A 119 29.94 -7.58 -12.66
N GLN A 120 30.85 -6.63 -12.87
CA GLN A 120 32.18 -6.92 -13.41
C GLN A 120 32.96 -7.88 -12.51
N GLN A 121 32.96 -7.69 -11.19
CA GLN A 121 33.61 -8.62 -10.26
C GLN A 121 33.05 -10.05 -10.36
N LEU A 122 31.73 -10.19 -10.40
CA LEU A 122 31.06 -11.49 -10.55
C LEU A 122 31.37 -12.13 -11.90
N GLN A 123 31.44 -11.35 -12.98
CA GLN A 123 31.84 -11.84 -14.31
C GLN A 123 33.27 -12.36 -14.33
N HIS A 124 34.21 -11.67 -13.67
CA HIS A 124 35.59 -12.12 -13.53
C HIS A 124 35.67 -13.42 -12.73
N GLU A 125 34.90 -13.53 -11.64
CA GLU A 125 34.82 -14.74 -10.83
C GLU A 125 34.24 -15.93 -11.60
N ILE A 126 33.15 -15.73 -12.34
CA ILE A 126 32.58 -16.75 -13.23
C ILE A 126 33.61 -17.21 -14.26
N THR A 127 34.35 -16.28 -14.87
CA THR A 127 35.40 -16.62 -15.84
C THR A 127 36.51 -17.45 -15.20
N ARG A 128 36.96 -17.06 -14.00
CA ARG A 128 37.95 -17.82 -13.22
C ARG A 128 37.45 -19.23 -12.90
N MET A 129 36.20 -19.37 -12.44
CA MET A 129 35.59 -20.66 -12.13
C MET A 129 35.42 -21.55 -13.36
N ARG A 130 35.10 -20.97 -14.53
CA ARG A 130 35.03 -21.72 -15.80
C ARG A 130 36.40 -22.28 -16.19
N VAL A 131 37.45 -21.47 -16.10
CA VAL A 131 38.82 -21.94 -16.37
C VAL A 131 39.23 -23.06 -15.40
N GLN A 132 38.89 -22.93 -14.12
CA GLN A 132 39.12 -23.99 -13.13
C GLN A 132 38.33 -25.27 -13.45
N GLN A 133 37.06 -25.12 -13.87
CA GLN A 133 36.22 -26.25 -14.26
C GLN A 133 36.80 -26.99 -15.47
N ASP A 134 37.25 -26.26 -16.50
CA ASP A 134 37.84 -26.84 -17.70
C ASP A 134 39.17 -27.55 -17.39
N PHE A 135 40.00 -26.96 -16.53
CA PHE A 135 41.23 -27.60 -16.05
C PHE A 135 40.95 -28.93 -15.32
N LEU A 136 39.94 -28.95 -14.44
CA LEU A 136 39.56 -30.18 -13.73
C LEU A 136 38.99 -31.24 -14.69
N LYS A 137 38.17 -30.84 -15.66
CA LYS A 137 37.65 -31.75 -16.70
C LYS A 137 38.78 -32.38 -17.50
N GLU A 138 39.76 -31.59 -17.94
CA GLU A 138 40.91 -32.11 -18.68
C GLU A 138 41.74 -33.06 -17.82
N LYS A 139 41.97 -32.73 -16.55
CA LYS A 139 42.69 -33.62 -15.62
C LYS A 139 41.95 -34.95 -15.40
N ILE A 140 40.62 -34.92 -15.28
CA ILE A 140 39.81 -36.14 -15.19
C ILE A 140 40.00 -36.96 -16.46
N LYS A 141 39.88 -36.33 -17.64
CA LYS A 141 40.04 -36.97 -18.94
C LYS A 141 41.44 -37.61 -19.11
N GLU A 142 42.50 -36.91 -18.75
CA GLU A 142 43.87 -37.46 -18.76
C GLU A 142 44.02 -38.66 -17.82
N THR A 143 43.40 -38.61 -16.63
CA THR A 143 43.46 -39.74 -15.71
C THR A 143 42.69 -40.94 -16.27
N THR A 144 41.51 -40.73 -16.86
CA THR A 144 40.74 -41.81 -17.48
C THR A 144 41.48 -42.42 -18.66
N GLU A 145 42.09 -41.62 -19.53
CA GLU A 145 42.91 -42.11 -20.65
C GLU A 145 44.09 -42.95 -20.16
N LYS A 146 44.81 -42.50 -19.12
CA LYS A 146 45.90 -43.28 -18.50
C LYS A 146 45.43 -44.62 -17.92
N TYR A 147 44.24 -44.64 -17.31
CA TYR A 147 43.65 -45.88 -16.80
C TYR A 147 43.26 -46.83 -17.95
N GLU A 148 42.68 -46.31 -19.02
CA GLU A 148 42.32 -47.09 -20.22
C GLU A 148 43.56 -47.67 -20.90
N ASP A 149 44.59 -46.85 -21.15
CA ASP A 149 45.87 -47.29 -21.71
C ASP A 149 46.54 -48.36 -20.85
N GLY A 150 46.56 -48.15 -19.53
CA GLY A 150 47.10 -49.11 -18.56
C GLY A 150 46.31 -50.42 -18.54
N HIS A 151 44.98 -50.35 -18.63
CA HIS A 151 44.11 -51.51 -18.72
C HIS A 151 44.34 -52.29 -20.02
N GLU A 152 44.44 -51.60 -21.16
CA GLU A 152 44.69 -52.21 -22.46
C GLU A 152 46.07 -52.89 -22.51
N MET A 153 47.10 -52.25 -21.96
CA MET A 153 48.44 -52.84 -21.83
C MET A 153 48.42 -54.08 -20.93
N HIS A 154 47.74 -54.02 -19.78
CA HIS A 154 47.59 -55.18 -18.91
C HIS A 154 46.83 -56.32 -19.59
N GLN A 155 45.78 -56.00 -20.34
CA GLN A 155 44.98 -56.98 -21.09
C GLN A 155 45.82 -57.64 -22.19
N LYS A 156 46.60 -56.88 -22.95
CA LYS A 156 47.55 -57.41 -23.95
C LYS A 156 48.58 -58.34 -23.31
N ASN A 157 49.19 -57.92 -22.20
CA ASN A 157 50.14 -58.74 -21.45
C ASN A 157 49.50 -60.02 -20.90
N MET A 158 48.27 -59.95 -20.39
CA MET A 158 47.52 -61.12 -19.95
C MET A 158 47.30 -62.12 -21.10
N VAL A 159 46.97 -61.64 -22.30
CA VAL A 159 46.81 -62.52 -23.48
C VAL A 159 48.12 -63.17 -23.88
N ILE A 160 49.24 -62.44 -23.85
CA ILE A 160 50.58 -62.99 -24.13
C ILE A 160 50.93 -64.07 -23.10
N LEU A 161 50.79 -63.78 -21.81
CA LEU A 161 51.04 -64.74 -20.73
C LEU A 161 50.14 -65.99 -20.83
N LYS A 162 48.87 -65.83 -21.21
CA LYS A 162 47.98 -66.98 -21.49
C LYS A 162 48.50 -67.83 -22.64
N ARG A 163 48.92 -67.23 -23.76
CA ARG A 163 49.51 -67.97 -24.90
C ARG A 163 50.81 -68.67 -24.52
N GLU A 164 51.68 -68.01 -23.75
CA GLU A 164 52.92 -68.62 -23.25
C GLU A 164 52.63 -69.79 -22.30
N SER A 165 51.67 -69.65 -21.39
CA SER A 165 51.21 -70.72 -20.50
C SER A 165 50.63 -71.90 -21.30
N GLU A 166 49.79 -71.63 -22.29
CA GLU A 166 49.26 -72.66 -23.20
C GLU A 166 50.37 -73.39 -23.95
N ASN A 167 51.39 -72.67 -24.43
CA ASN A 167 52.56 -73.26 -25.08
C ASN A 167 53.42 -74.08 -24.12
N GLN A 168 53.61 -73.62 -22.88
CA GLN A 168 54.28 -74.39 -21.83
C GLN A 168 53.51 -75.68 -21.52
N VAL A 169 52.19 -75.62 -21.43
CA VAL A 169 51.33 -76.81 -21.23
C VAL A 169 51.43 -77.77 -22.42
N LYS A 170 51.41 -77.27 -23.67
CA LYS A 170 51.62 -78.11 -24.87
C LYS A 170 52.98 -78.80 -24.84
N ARG A 171 54.04 -78.04 -24.52
CA ARG A 171 55.41 -78.58 -24.41
C ARG A 171 55.53 -79.61 -23.29
N ALA A 172 54.87 -79.38 -22.15
CA ALA A 172 54.82 -80.35 -21.06
C ALA A 172 54.14 -81.66 -21.52
N ARG A 173 53.02 -81.59 -22.25
CA ARG A 173 52.37 -82.79 -22.82
C ARG A 173 53.25 -83.50 -23.84
N GLU A 174 53.93 -82.77 -24.72
CA GLU A 174 54.87 -83.37 -25.69
C GLU A 174 56.02 -84.11 -24.97
N LEU A 175 56.59 -83.49 -23.92
CA LEU A 175 57.62 -84.12 -23.10
C LEU A 175 57.08 -85.33 -22.32
N GLU A 176 55.84 -85.28 -21.82
CA GLU A 176 55.18 -86.44 -21.19
C GLU A 176 55.01 -87.59 -22.17
N ILE A 177 54.56 -87.32 -23.41
CA ILE A 177 54.42 -88.33 -24.46
C ILE A 177 55.77 -88.93 -24.83
N GLU A 178 56.81 -88.11 -25.04
CA GLU A 178 58.14 -88.63 -25.37
C GLU A 178 58.74 -89.40 -24.19
N ASN A 179 58.51 -88.98 -22.94
CA ASN A 179 58.93 -89.72 -21.75
C ASN A 179 58.20 -91.07 -21.65
N GLN A 180 56.88 -91.10 -21.89
CA GLN A 180 56.11 -92.35 -21.99
C GLN A 180 56.68 -93.25 -23.09
N ARG A 181 57.01 -92.70 -24.27
CA ARG A 181 57.60 -93.44 -25.39
C ARG A 181 58.98 -94.00 -25.03
N GLN A 182 59.83 -93.19 -24.40
CA GLN A 182 61.15 -93.62 -23.92
C GLN A 182 61.03 -94.72 -22.87
N SER A 183 60.07 -94.61 -21.94
CA SER A 183 59.76 -95.65 -20.96
C SER A 183 59.28 -96.95 -21.60
N GLN A 184 58.43 -96.88 -22.63
CA GLN A 184 58.02 -98.05 -23.40
C GLN A 184 59.20 -98.69 -24.17
N VAL A 185 60.07 -97.89 -24.77
CA VAL A 185 61.27 -98.37 -25.46
C VAL A 185 62.27 -98.99 -24.48
N THR A 186 62.48 -98.41 -23.30
CA THR A 186 63.33 -99.02 -22.27
C THR A 186 62.70 -100.30 -21.73
N SER A 187 61.38 -100.36 -21.55
CA SER A 187 60.66 -101.58 -21.16
C SER A 187 60.83 -102.69 -22.19
N THR A 188 60.55 -102.42 -23.48
CA THR A 188 60.72 -103.40 -24.57
C THR A 188 62.18 -103.80 -24.77
N LYS A 189 63.13 -102.86 -24.72
CA LYS A 189 64.56 -103.22 -24.73
C LYS A 189 64.99 -103.99 -23.50
N ASN A 190 64.37 -103.77 -22.34
CA ASN A 190 64.62 -104.55 -21.12
C ASN A 190 64.01 -105.95 -21.25
N GLU A 191 62.85 -106.09 -21.89
CA GLU A 191 62.25 -107.37 -22.28
C GLU A 191 63.10 -108.10 -23.32
N GLU A 192 63.63 -107.41 -24.33
CA GLU A 192 64.56 -107.96 -25.32
C GLU A 192 65.91 -108.34 -24.71
N ARG A 193 66.46 -107.52 -23.80
CA ARG A 193 67.65 -107.89 -23.01
C ARG A 193 67.35 -109.07 -22.10
N SER A 194 66.16 -109.14 -21.50
CA SER A 194 65.71 -110.30 -20.74
C SER A 194 65.54 -111.52 -21.64
N ALA A 195 65.03 -111.37 -22.87
CA ALA A 195 64.86 -112.45 -23.84
C ALA A 195 66.20 -112.92 -24.44
N ALA A 196 67.13 -111.99 -24.68
CA ALA A 196 68.49 -112.27 -25.10
C ALA A 196 69.31 -112.90 -23.97
N ASN A 197 69.14 -112.45 -22.72
CA ASN A 197 69.69 -113.13 -21.54
C ASN A 197 69.07 -114.52 -21.40
N LYS A 198 67.75 -114.70 -21.56
CA LYS A 198 67.11 -116.03 -21.55
C LYS A 198 67.55 -116.95 -22.71
N LYS A 199 67.93 -116.36 -23.86
CA LYS A 199 68.48 -117.09 -25.02
C LYS A 199 69.96 -117.44 -24.84
N LEU A 200 70.73 -116.58 -24.17
CA LEU A 200 72.11 -116.81 -23.73
C LEU A 200 72.16 -117.83 -22.56
N GLU A 201 71.11 -117.86 -21.73
CA GLU A 201 70.93 -118.75 -20.57
C GLU A 201 70.41 -120.16 -20.97
N LEU A 202 70.02 -120.36 -22.25
CA LEU A 202 69.77 -121.69 -22.85
C LEU A 202 71.00 -122.27 -23.57
N GLU A 203 72.08 -121.50 -23.74
CA GLU A 203 73.32 -121.92 -24.44
C GLU A 203 74.55 -122.01 -23.51
N ILE A 204 74.43 -121.69 -22.22
CA ILE A 204 75.51 -121.86 -21.23
C ILE A 204 74.96 -122.57 -19.99
N LEU A 205 75.00 -123.89 -20.05
CA LEU A 205 74.82 -124.83 -18.95
C LEU A 205 76.22 -125.25 -18.52
N VAL A 206 76.69 -124.80 -17.35
CA VAL A 206 77.69 -125.42 -16.43
C VAL A 206 78.29 -124.35 -15.51
N MET A 207 77.94 -124.53 -14.23
CA MET A 207 78.69 -124.26 -12.98
C MET A 207 78.68 -122.86 -12.32
N ASP A 208 77.98 -122.88 -11.18
CA ASP A 208 78.39 -122.45 -9.83
C ASP A 208 78.15 -121.00 -9.38
N SER A 209 76.87 -120.68 -9.10
CA SER A 209 76.27 -120.66 -7.75
C SER A 209 77.22 -120.66 -6.51
N PRO A 210 76.73 -120.19 -5.34
CA PRO A 210 76.10 -118.91 -5.01
C PRO A 210 76.61 -118.42 -3.61
N ILE A 211 75.79 -117.60 -2.93
CA ILE A 211 75.70 -117.41 -1.45
C ILE A 211 76.49 -116.20 -0.94
N VAL A 212 75.96 -115.27 -0.14
CA VAL A 212 74.66 -114.83 0.44
C VAL A 212 75.14 -113.70 1.37
N GLY A 213 74.51 -112.56 1.60
CA GLY A 213 73.14 -112.11 1.42
C GLY A 213 72.90 -111.05 2.52
N SER A 214 71.62 -110.78 2.75
CA SER A 214 71.04 -109.83 3.72
C SER A 214 71.06 -108.38 3.18
N GLN A 215 69.97 -107.83 2.59
CA GLN A 215 68.60 -107.69 3.12
C GLN A 215 68.62 -107.15 4.56
N GLU A 216 67.93 -106.07 4.92
CA GLU A 216 66.54 -105.79 4.58
C GLU A 216 66.17 -104.33 4.97
N ARG A 217 65.25 -103.75 4.19
CA ARG A 217 64.13 -102.82 4.52
C ARG A 217 64.22 -101.97 5.79
N THR A 218 63.79 -100.71 5.70
CA THR A 218 62.45 -100.30 6.20
C THR A 218 62.17 -98.81 5.96
N ASP A 219 60.87 -98.55 5.89
CA ASP A 219 60.16 -97.30 5.82
C ASP A 219 60.46 -96.25 6.90
N GLN A 220 60.06 -95.02 6.55
CA GLN A 220 59.46 -93.98 7.39
C GLN A 220 60.32 -93.01 8.23
N LYS A 221 60.10 -91.72 7.90
CA LYS A 221 59.89 -90.56 8.80
C LYS A 221 60.95 -90.21 9.86
N SER A 222 61.52 -89.01 9.70
CA SER A 222 61.52 -87.93 10.73
C SER A 222 62.26 -86.70 10.17
N ASN A 223 61.60 -85.54 10.06
CA ASN A 223 61.43 -84.53 11.10
C ASN A 223 62.69 -83.64 11.27
N SER A 224 62.61 -82.36 10.87
CA SER A 224 62.90 -81.20 11.74
C SER A 224 63.16 -79.93 10.93
N LYS A 225 62.35 -78.91 11.24
CA LYS A 225 62.69 -77.48 11.33
C LYS A 225 63.29 -76.79 10.08
N ARG A 226 62.46 -76.02 9.38
CA ARG A 226 62.21 -74.59 9.70
C ARG A 226 61.07 -74.08 8.83
N GLY A 227 59.91 -73.93 9.44
CA GLY A 227 58.92 -72.98 8.96
C GLY A 227 59.38 -71.56 9.34
N ARG A 228 59.24 -70.62 8.40
CA ARG A 228 58.72 -69.29 8.73
C ARG A 228 58.08 -68.70 7.48
N THR A 229 56.76 -68.81 7.54
CA THR A 229 55.72 -68.16 6.78
C THR A 229 55.92 -66.66 6.65
N ALA A 230 55.44 -66.14 5.52
CA ALA A 230 54.95 -64.78 5.38
C ALA A 230 54.18 -64.35 6.64
N LEU A 231 54.47 -63.13 7.10
CA LEU A 231 53.69 -62.40 8.07
C LEU A 231 53.34 -61.04 7.44
N PRO A 232 52.07 -60.85 7.07
CA PRO A 232 51.45 -59.55 6.84
C PRO A 232 51.15 -58.87 8.19
N GLY A 233 51.08 -57.55 8.19
CA GLY A 233 50.31 -56.79 9.18
C GLY A 233 50.93 -56.67 10.57
N LEU A 234 51.61 -55.56 10.83
CA LEU A 234 51.58 -54.99 12.17
C LEU A 234 50.14 -54.57 12.45
N ALA A 235 49.51 -55.33 13.34
CA ALA A 235 48.17 -55.10 13.83
C ALA A 235 48.06 -53.71 14.46
N GLU A 236 47.36 -52.82 13.77
CA GLU A 236 46.56 -51.78 14.40
C GLU A 236 45.59 -52.46 15.38
N SER A 237 45.50 -51.93 16.59
CA SER A 237 44.60 -52.42 17.63
C SER A 237 43.16 -52.54 17.10
N PRO A 238 42.44 -53.67 17.28
CA PRO A 238 41.08 -53.85 16.78
C PRO A 238 40.06 -52.85 17.33
N HIS A 239 40.40 -52.16 18.43
CA HIS A 239 39.52 -51.20 19.11
C HIS A 239 39.53 -49.80 18.48
N VAL A 240 40.65 -49.35 17.90
CA VAL A 240 40.77 -47.97 17.39
C VAL A 240 39.93 -47.76 16.14
N ILE A 241 39.85 -48.76 15.27
CA ILE A 241 39.08 -48.71 14.01
C ILE A 241 37.55 -48.70 14.28
N ASN A 242 37.10 -49.22 15.42
CA ASN A 242 35.67 -49.20 15.80
C ASN A 242 35.24 -47.81 16.31
N VAL A 243 36.10 -47.15 17.10
CA VAL A 243 35.89 -45.80 17.62
C VAL A 243 35.78 -44.77 16.49
N ASP A 244 36.71 -44.77 15.54
CA ASP A 244 36.71 -43.80 14.44
C ASP A 244 35.54 -44.01 13.45
N ARG A 245 35.14 -45.28 13.23
CA ARG A 245 33.95 -45.60 12.43
C ARG A 245 32.67 -45.09 13.10
N MET A 246 32.55 -45.25 14.41
CA MET A 246 31.40 -44.74 15.15
C MET A 246 31.42 -43.21 15.24
N GLU A 247 32.60 -42.59 15.36
CA GLU A 247 32.75 -41.13 15.30
C GLU A 247 32.26 -40.59 13.96
N SER A 248 32.63 -41.24 12.86
CA SER A 248 32.11 -40.87 11.54
C SER A 248 30.60 -41.04 11.41
N LEU A 249 29.98 -42.03 12.06
CA LEU A 249 28.52 -42.24 12.01
C LEU A 249 27.79 -41.19 12.85
N LEU A 250 28.30 -40.89 14.04
CA LEU A 250 27.74 -39.85 14.93
C LEU A 250 27.92 -38.45 14.34
N ASP A 251 29.08 -38.15 13.72
CA ASP A 251 29.28 -36.88 13.00
C ASP A 251 28.35 -36.77 11.78
N GLN A 252 28.15 -37.86 11.02
CA GLN A 252 27.16 -37.90 9.93
C GLN A 252 25.73 -37.68 10.43
N GLU A 253 25.39 -38.20 11.62
CA GLU A 253 24.06 -37.99 12.18
C GLU A 253 23.88 -36.58 12.73
N ILE A 254 24.89 -36.01 13.38
CA ILE A 254 24.89 -34.61 13.80
C ILE A 254 24.71 -33.72 12.57
N ASP A 255 25.38 -34.00 11.46
CA ASP A 255 25.20 -33.26 10.20
C ASP A 255 23.77 -33.39 9.65
N LYS A 256 23.15 -34.57 9.73
CA LYS A 256 21.73 -34.73 9.35
C LYS A 256 20.80 -33.95 10.27
N LEU A 257 21.00 -34.01 11.58
CA LEU A 257 20.21 -33.26 12.57
C LEU A 257 20.37 -31.74 12.41
N LEU A 258 21.58 -31.28 12.06
CA LEU A 258 21.84 -29.88 11.73
C LEU A 258 21.12 -29.47 10.45
N LYS A 259 21.21 -30.26 9.37
CA LYS A 259 20.47 -30.03 8.13
C LYS A 259 18.95 -30.01 8.37
N MET A 260 18.45 -30.91 9.21
CA MET A 260 17.03 -30.94 9.60
C MET A 260 16.64 -29.67 10.37
N LYS A 261 17.49 -29.21 11.30
CA LYS A 261 17.25 -27.96 12.05
C LYS A 261 17.29 -26.74 11.14
N GLU A 262 18.21 -26.71 10.17
CA GLU A 262 18.29 -25.66 9.14
C GLU A 262 17.08 -25.67 8.22
N ALA A 263 16.63 -26.85 7.77
CA ALA A 263 15.41 -27.02 6.98
C ALA A 263 14.19 -26.55 7.78
N LYS A 264 14.04 -26.95 9.05
CA LYS A 264 12.97 -26.48 9.93
C LYS A 264 12.99 -24.96 10.15
N ASN A 265 14.17 -24.38 10.36
CA ASN A 265 14.30 -22.92 10.45
C ASN A 265 13.92 -22.23 9.13
N SER A 266 14.17 -22.88 7.98
CA SER A 266 13.78 -22.38 6.66
C SER A 266 12.28 -22.47 6.44
N THR A 267 11.64 -23.57 6.88
CA THR A 267 10.18 -23.71 6.93
C THR A 267 9.55 -22.62 7.78
N ASN A 268 10.02 -22.40 9.01
CA ASN A 268 9.51 -21.32 9.87
C ASN A 268 9.63 -19.92 9.23
N LYS A 269 10.69 -19.67 8.44
CA LYS A 269 10.83 -18.41 7.68
C LYS A 269 9.81 -18.30 6.55
N LEU A 270 9.48 -19.41 5.89
CA LEU A 270 8.45 -19.44 4.86
C LEU A 270 7.05 -19.28 5.48
N GLU A 271 6.79 -19.86 6.65
CA GLU A 271 5.56 -19.65 7.42
C GLU A 271 5.38 -18.17 7.80
N ALA A 272 6.43 -17.52 8.31
CA ALA A 272 6.39 -16.09 8.61
C ALA A 272 6.11 -15.24 7.35
N LYS A 273 6.70 -15.59 6.20
CA LYS A 273 6.40 -14.93 4.91
C LYS A 273 4.96 -15.18 4.47
N LYS A 274 4.42 -16.37 4.70
CA LYS A 274 3.01 -16.69 4.42
C LYS A 274 2.09 -15.82 5.27
N GLU A 275 2.38 -15.66 6.56
CA GLU A 275 1.63 -14.77 7.45
C GLU A 275 1.69 -13.31 6.98
N GLU A 276 2.85 -12.82 6.53
CA GLU A 276 3.01 -11.47 5.96
C GLU A 276 2.15 -11.28 4.70
N ILE A 277 2.19 -12.23 3.76
CA ILE A 277 1.38 -12.21 2.53
C ILE A 277 -0.13 -12.25 2.86
N LEU A 278 -0.54 -13.06 3.84
CA LEU A 278 -1.93 -13.14 4.28
C LEU A 278 -2.39 -11.85 4.96
N SER A 279 -1.53 -11.22 5.76
CA SER A 279 -1.82 -9.91 6.36
C SER A 279 -1.98 -8.83 5.28
N GLU A 280 -1.10 -8.78 4.28
CA GLU A 280 -1.24 -7.86 3.14
C GLU A 280 -2.52 -8.12 2.34
N LYS A 281 -2.91 -9.38 2.18
CA LYS A 281 -4.17 -9.77 1.52
C LYS A 281 -5.37 -9.26 2.31
N ASP A 282 -5.39 -9.46 3.62
CA ASP A 282 -6.48 -8.99 4.48
C ASP A 282 -6.62 -7.46 4.42
N ASP A 283 -5.51 -6.72 4.38
CA ASP A 283 -5.52 -5.26 4.16
C ASP A 283 -6.11 -4.89 2.80
N CYS A 284 -5.73 -5.57 1.73
CA CYS A 284 -6.30 -5.35 0.39
C CYS A 284 -7.81 -5.63 0.35
N VAL A 285 -8.25 -6.73 0.98
CA VAL A 285 -9.69 -7.09 1.08
C VAL A 285 -10.47 -6.06 1.90
N ASN A 286 -9.87 -5.54 2.97
CA ASN A 286 -10.47 -4.49 3.79
C ASN A 286 -10.63 -3.18 3.00
N GLU A 287 -9.60 -2.76 2.25
CA GLU A 287 -9.71 -1.58 1.38
C GLU A 287 -10.72 -1.78 0.25
N ARG A 288 -10.76 -2.97 -0.37
CA ARG A 288 -11.77 -3.32 -1.37
C ARG A 288 -13.18 -3.17 -0.80
N SER A 289 -13.43 -3.74 0.38
CA SER A 289 -14.74 -3.68 1.06
C SER A 289 -15.15 -2.24 1.39
N LYS A 290 -14.19 -1.38 1.79
CA LYS A 290 -14.44 0.05 2.04
C LYS A 290 -14.80 0.79 0.75
N LEU A 291 -14.10 0.54 -0.35
CA LEU A 291 -14.39 1.17 -1.65
C LEU A 291 -15.73 0.68 -2.22
N GLU A 292 -16.02 -0.61 -2.13
CA GLU A 292 -17.28 -1.20 -2.57
C GLU A 292 -18.47 -0.58 -1.82
N LEU A 293 -18.36 -0.42 -0.50
CA LEU A 293 -19.39 0.23 0.30
C LEU A 293 -19.61 1.70 -0.11
N LYS A 294 -18.53 2.45 -0.41
CA LYS A 294 -18.62 3.84 -0.88
C LYS A 294 -19.29 3.90 -2.25
N HIS A 295 -18.87 3.05 -3.18
CA HIS A 295 -19.43 2.95 -4.51
C HIS A 295 -20.92 2.59 -4.47
N ALA A 296 -21.28 1.56 -3.71
CA ALA A 296 -22.67 1.12 -3.51
C ALA A 296 -23.55 2.22 -2.92
N ARG A 297 -23.05 2.98 -1.93
CA ARG A 297 -23.78 4.13 -1.36
C ARG A 297 -24.00 5.23 -2.39
N ALA A 298 -22.97 5.59 -3.16
CA ALA A 298 -23.08 6.62 -4.20
C ALA A 298 -24.07 6.23 -5.30
N VAL A 299 -23.99 4.99 -5.80
CA VAL A 299 -24.93 4.44 -6.79
C VAL A 299 -26.35 4.39 -6.22
N HIS A 300 -26.52 3.95 -4.98
CA HIS A 300 -27.82 3.90 -4.32
C HIS A 300 -28.46 5.29 -4.17
N ASP A 301 -27.70 6.29 -3.73
CA ASP A 301 -28.19 7.66 -3.56
C ASP A 301 -28.62 8.29 -4.89
N ILE A 302 -27.88 8.04 -5.97
CA ILE A 302 -28.25 8.50 -7.32
C ILE A 302 -29.52 7.77 -7.78
N THR A 303 -29.57 6.44 -7.64
CA THR A 303 -30.73 5.63 -8.01
C THR A 303 -32.00 6.09 -7.29
N LYS A 304 -31.90 6.37 -5.98
CA LYS A 304 -33.03 6.88 -5.18
C LYS A 304 -33.50 8.25 -5.65
N LYS A 305 -32.58 9.17 -6.01
CA LYS A 305 -32.94 10.49 -6.56
C LYS A 305 -33.60 10.35 -7.93
N LEU A 306 -33.09 9.47 -8.80
CA LEU A 306 -33.68 9.18 -10.10
C LEU A 306 -35.12 8.65 -9.93
N GLU A 307 -35.35 7.74 -8.99
CA GLU A 307 -36.69 7.22 -8.73
C GLU A 307 -37.67 8.32 -8.26
N GLN A 308 -37.25 9.16 -7.32
CA GLN A 308 -38.06 10.31 -6.87
C GLN A 308 -38.41 11.26 -8.02
N LYS A 309 -37.47 11.49 -8.94
CA LYS A 309 -37.65 12.35 -10.10
C LYS A 309 -38.55 11.70 -11.15
N ARG A 310 -38.42 10.39 -11.40
CA ARG A 310 -39.31 9.60 -12.27
C ARG A 310 -40.77 9.68 -11.82
N VAL A 311 -41.03 9.48 -10.52
CA VAL A 311 -42.38 9.64 -9.94
C VAL A 311 -42.89 11.07 -10.10
N ARG A 312 -42.03 12.09 -9.94
CA ARG A 312 -42.42 13.49 -10.16
C ARG A 312 -42.78 13.79 -11.62
N ILE A 313 -42.01 13.26 -12.56
CA ILE A 313 -42.28 13.37 -14.00
C ILE A 313 -43.63 12.73 -14.33
N GLU A 314 -43.88 11.51 -13.85
CA GLU A 314 -45.16 10.82 -14.07
C GLU A 314 -46.36 11.62 -13.52
N MET A 315 -46.23 12.21 -12.33
CA MET A 315 -47.26 13.09 -11.77
C MET A 315 -47.50 14.35 -12.63
N LEU A 316 -46.44 14.97 -13.14
CA LEU A 316 -46.56 16.16 -14.01
C LEU A 316 -47.21 15.82 -15.34
N GLU A 317 -46.81 14.71 -15.96
CA GLU A 317 -47.41 14.20 -17.21
C GLU A 317 -48.89 13.88 -17.04
N LYS A 318 -49.26 13.19 -15.95
CA LYS A 318 -50.66 12.89 -15.65
C LYS A 318 -51.49 14.17 -15.46
N ASN A 319 -50.98 15.14 -14.69
CA ASN A 319 -51.66 16.41 -14.47
C ASN A 319 -51.82 17.21 -15.78
N ALA A 320 -50.80 17.22 -16.63
CA ALA A 320 -50.85 17.86 -17.94
C ALA A 320 -51.92 17.20 -18.83
N GLN A 321 -51.98 15.86 -18.85
CA GLN A 321 -53.00 15.09 -19.58
C GLN A 321 -54.43 15.42 -19.11
N GLU A 322 -54.65 15.48 -17.79
CA GLU A 322 -55.96 15.81 -17.20
C GLU A 322 -56.39 17.25 -17.54
N LYS A 323 -55.45 18.20 -17.49
CA LYS A 323 -55.70 19.62 -17.83
C LYS A 323 -55.94 19.81 -19.32
N LEU A 324 -55.23 19.07 -20.17
CA LEU A 324 -55.44 19.06 -21.62
C LEU A 324 -56.85 18.57 -21.97
N GLY A 325 -57.31 17.47 -21.35
CA GLY A 325 -58.69 16.99 -21.53
C GLY A 325 -59.74 18.04 -21.13
N LYS A 326 -59.56 18.70 -19.99
CA LYS A 326 -60.43 19.80 -19.54
C LYS A 326 -60.41 21.01 -20.50
N ALA A 327 -59.25 21.32 -21.09
CA ALA A 327 -59.13 22.40 -22.07
C ALA A 327 -59.92 22.07 -23.36
N GLU A 328 -59.85 20.83 -23.84
CA GLU A 328 -60.63 20.35 -24.98
C GLU A 328 -62.14 20.35 -24.71
N GLU A 329 -62.56 19.93 -23.51
CA GLU A 329 -63.95 20.03 -23.05
C GLU A 329 -64.44 21.48 -22.99
N ALA A 330 -63.65 22.40 -22.42
CA ALA A 330 -63.99 23.84 -22.38
C ALA A 330 -64.11 24.44 -23.80
N LYS A 331 -63.24 24.01 -24.73
CA LYS A 331 -63.24 24.44 -26.13
C LYS A 331 -64.48 23.95 -26.87
N SER A 332 -64.85 22.67 -26.70
CA SER A 332 -66.09 22.11 -27.26
C SER A 332 -67.36 22.72 -26.67
N ALA A 333 -67.31 23.20 -25.42
CA ALA A 333 -68.39 23.95 -24.77
C ALA A 333 -68.44 25.46 -25.14
N GLY A 334 -67.56 25.94 -26.02
CA GLY A 334 -67.53 27.35 -26.49
C GLY A 334 -66.90 28.34 -25.50
N LYS A 335 -66.30 27.89 -24.40
CA LYS A 335 -65.64 28.72 -23.38
C LYS A 335 -64.17 28.95 -23.74
N LEU A 336 -63.92 29.76 -24.77
CA LEU A 336 -62.57 29.95 -25.33
C LEU A 336 -61.55 30.54 -24.36
N ALA A 337 -61.95 31.48 -23.49
CA ALA A 337 -61.03 32.08 -22.50
C ALA A 337 -60.51 31.04 -21.49
N LEU A 338 -61.40 30.22 -20.94
CA LEU A 338 -61.06 29.13 -20.01
C LEU A 338 -60.21 28.06 -20.71
N ALA A 339 -60.51 27.75 -21.97
CA ALA A 339 -59.70 26.82 -22.75
C ALA A 339 -58.26 27.33 -22.92
N ASN A 340 -58.07 28.61 -23.25
CA ASN A 340 -56.74 29.20 -23.41
C ASN A 340 -55.94 29.18 -22.10
N GLU A 341 -56.55 29.56 -20.96
CA GLU A 341 -55.91 29.48 -19.63
C GLU A 341 -55.46 28.06 -19.28
N LEU A 342 -56.31 27.05 -19.51
CA LEU A 342 -55.95 25.65 -19.27
C LEU A 342 -54.84 25.17 -20.22
N THR A 343 -54.81 25.69 -21.45
CA THR A 343 -53.75 25.36 -22.41
C THR A 343 -52.41 25.95 -21.98
N GLU A 344 -52.40 27.19 -21.45
CA GLU A 344 -51.21 27.81 -20.86
C GLU A 344 -50.72 27.03 -19.63
N GLU A 345 -51.61 26.58 -18.74
CA GLU A 345 -51.24 25.70 -17.62
C GLU A 345 -50.61 24.38 -18.09
N VAL A 346 -51.13 23.77 -19.16
CA VAL A 346 -50.54 22.57 -19.77
C VAL A 346 -49.14 22.85 -20.32
N THR A 347 -48.91 24.01 -20.95
CA THR A 347 -47.57 24.37 -21.43
C THR A 347 -46.57 24.49 -20.28
N LEU A 348 -46.95 25.12 -19.17
CA LEU A 348 -46.11 25.24 -17.98
C LEU A 348 -45.81 23.85 -17.36
N LEU A 349 -46.81 22.98 -17.25
CA LEU A 349 -46.60 21.61 -16.74
C LEU A 349 -45.66 20.78 -17.64
N HIS A 350 -45.73 20.96 -18.95
CA HIS A 350 -44.80 20.33 -19.89
C HIS A 350 -43.39 20.90 -19.78
N GLU A 351 -43.22 22.21 -19.61
CA GLU A 351 -41.91 22.84 -19.34
C GLU A 351 -41.30 22.32 -18.03
N ASP A 352 -42.10 22.22 -16.97
CA ASP A 352 -41.71 21.62 -15.68
C ASP A 352 -41.27 20.16 -15.85
N CYS A 353 -42.02 19.37 -16.61
CA CYS A 353 -41.71 17.99 -16.93
C CYS A 353 -40.40 17.87 -17.73
N ALA A 354 -40.20 18.74 -18.72
CA ALA A 354 -38.98 18.78 -19.53
C ALA A 354 -37.75 19.10 -18.67
N ARG A 355 -37.87 20.07 -17.75
CA ARG A 355 -36.80 20.39 -16.78
C ARG A 355 -36.46 19.20 -15.89
N GLU A 356 -37.46 18.49 -15.37
CA GLU A 356 -37.21 17.31 -14.54
C GLU A 356 -36.53 16.18 -15.33
N LYS A 357 -36.96 15.91 -16.58
CA LYS A 357 -36.29 14.96 -17.49
C LYS A 357 -34.84 15.33 -17.75
N GLU A 358 -34.54 16.62 -17.97
CA GLU A 358 -33.17 17.09 -18.16
C GLU A 358 -32.30 16.84 -16.92
N THR A 359 -32.86 17.02 -15.71
CA THR A 359 -32.13 16.69 -14.48
C THR A 359 -31.90 15.18 -14.29
N CYS A 360 -32.82 14.32 -14.74
CA CYS A 360 -32.61 12.87 -14.75
C CYS A 360 -31.45 12.48 -15.66
N ILE A 361 -31.40 13.02 -16.88
CA ILE A 361 -30.31 12.76 -17.83
C ILE A 361 -28.96 13.16 -17.20
N LYS A 362 -28.88 14.34 -16.57
CA LYS A 362 -27.66 14.78 -15.88
C LYS A 362 -27.25 13.85 -14.73
N LEU A 363 -28.20 13.27 -14.00
CA LEU A 363 -27.93 12.31 -12.93
C LEU A 363 -27.51 10.94 -13.48
N GLU A 364 -28.07 10.50 -14.60
CA GLU A 364 -27.68 9.26 -15.31
C GLU A 364 -26.28 9.40 -15.93
N ASP A 365 -25.96 10.57 -16.49
CA ASP A 365 -24.62 10.93 -16.95
C ASP A 365 -23.63 10.97 -15.78
N PHE A 366 -24.06 11.46 -14.61
CA PHE A 366 -23.24 11.44 -13.41
C PHE A 366 -23.00 10.01 -12.89
N GLN A 367 -24.02 9.14 -12.98
CA GLN A 367 -23.88 7.71 -12.67
C GLN A 367 -22.91 7.00 -13.61
N SER A 368 -22.90 7.42 -14.88
CA SER A 368 -21.97 6.95 -15.91
C SER A 368 -20.65 7.74 -15.93
N SER A 369 -20.45 8.66 -14.98
CA SER A 369 -19.32 9.58 -15.02
C SER A 369 -17.99 8.89 -14.75
N GLN A 370 -16.93 9.53 -15.24
CA GLN A 370 -15.55 9.09 -15.05
C GLN A 370 -15.18 8.85 -13.58
N LYS A 371 -15.85 9.52 -12.62
CA LYS A 371 -15.54 9.36 -11.20
C LYS A 371 -15.92 7.96 -10.69
N LEU A 372 -17.12 7.48 -11.02
CA LEU A 372 -17.58 6.14 -10.64
C LEU A 372 -16.86 5.05 -11.43
N LEU A 373 -16.47 5.34 -12.68
CA LEU A 373 -15.61 4.46 -13.46
C LEU A 373 -14.23 4.28 -12.83
N LYS A 374 -13.61 5.36 -12.31
CA LYS A 374 -12.33 5.28 -11.59
C LYS A 374 -12.44 4.44 -10.32
N GLU A 375 -13.53 4.59 -9.55
CA GLU A 375 -13.76 3.74 -8.37
C GLU A 375 -13.91 2.25 -8.76
N ALA A 376 -14.52 1.95 -9.91
CA ALA A 376 -14.61 0.59 -10.43
C ALA A 376 -13.26 0.05 -10.95
N GLU A 377 -12.42 0.90 -11.56
CA GLU A 377 -11.05 0.55 -11.94
C GLU A 377 -10.20 0.24 -10.71
N GLU A 378 -10.25 1.08 -9.67
CA GLU A 378 -9.54 0.86 -8.40
C GLU A 378 -9.96 -0.45 -7.71
N LEU A 379 -11.26 -0.80 -7.77
CA LEU A 379 -11.75 -2.09 -7.28
C LEU A 379 -11.16 -3.27 -8.08
N ARG A 380 -11.10 -3.16 -9.40
CA ARG A 380 -10.49 -4.20 -10.25
C ARG A 380 -8.99 -4.35 -9.96
N ASP A 381 -8.27 -3.25 -9.79
CA ASP A 381 -6.85 -3.28 -9.47
C ASP A 381 -6.59 -3.96 -8.10
N LEU A 382 -7.50 -3.76 -7.13
CA LEU A 382 -7.46 -4.47 -5.85
C LEU A 382 -7.75 -5.97 -6.00
N ASP A 383 -8.70 -6.37 -6.86
CA ASP A 383 -8.98 -7.78 -7.14
C ASP A 383 -7.78 -8.47 -7.80
N GLU A 384 -7.16 -7.85 -8.80
CA GLU A 384 -5.93 -8.36 -9.44
C GLU A 384 -4.78 -8.50 -8.42
N ARG A 385 -4.65 -7.55 -7.48
CA ARG A 385 -3.67 -7.63 -6.40
C ARG A 385 -3.96 -8.77 -5.44
N ILE A 386 -5.23 -8.98 -5.06
CA ILE A 386 -5.65 -10.07 -4.18
C ILE A 386 -5.36 -11.42 -4.84
N GLU A 387 -5.72 -11.61 -6.11
CA GLU A 387 -5.40 -12.83 -6.88
C GLU A 387 -3.89 -13.07 -6.95
N GLY A 388 -3.10 -12.01 -7.17
CA GLY A 388 -1.63 -12.10 -7.16
C GLY A 388 -1.04 -12.48 -5.79
N LEU A 389 -1.68 -12.06 -4.69
CA LEU A 389 -1.29 -12.45 -3.33
C LEU A 389 -1.71 -13.89 -3.01
N ASP A 390 -2.87 -14.34 -3.51
CA ASP A 390 -3.32 -15.73 -3.38
C ASP A 390 -2.36 -16.69 -4.08
N ALA A 391 -1.96 -16.40 -5.32
CA ALA A 391 -0.96 -17.19 -6.03
C ALA A 391 0.39 -17.26 -5.29
N GLN A 392 0.82 -16.16 -4.65
CA GLN A 392 2.02 -16.15 -3.83
C GLN A 392 1.87 -16.99 -2.56
N ALA A 393 0.73 -16.90 -1.88
CA ALA A 393 0.44 -17.69 -0.68
C ALA A 393 0.39 -19.19 -1.00
N GLU A 394 -0.17 -19.58 -2.14
CA GLU A 394 -0.19 -20.96 -2.65
C GLU A 394 1.22 -21.48 -2.97
N TYR A 395 2.06 -20.66 -3.62
CA TYR A 395 3.44 -21.01 -3.90
C TYR A 395 4.24 -21.25 -2.61
N VAL A 396 4.11 -20.36 -1.62
CA VAL A 396 4.80 -20.49 -0.34
C VAL A 396 4.28 -21.72 0.42
N THR A 397 2.97 -21.96 0.40
CA THR A 397 2.36 -23.14 1.02
C THR A 397 2.87 -24.44 0.38
N SER A 398 2.99 -24.47 -0.95
CA SER A 398 3.55 -25.61 -1.67
C SER A 398 5.03 -25.85 -1.34
N SER A 399 5.81 -24.76 -1.24
CA SER A 399 7.23 -24.81 -0.84
C SER A 399 7.41 -25.31 0.59
N ILE A 400 6.53 -24.89 1.52
CA ILE A 400 6.50 -25.41 2.91
C ILE A 400 6.26 -26.92 2.90
N ALA A 401 5.24 -27.37 2.18
CA ALA A 401 4.89 -28.79 2.09
C ALA A 401 6.01 -29.65 1.44
N GLU A 402 6.80 -29.07 0.53
CA GLU A 402 7.99 -29.71 -0.03
C GLU A 402 9.09 -29.87 1.01
N HIS A 403 9.44 -28.79 1.72
CA HIS A 403 10.44 -28.84 2.78
C HIS A 403 10.05 -29.76 3.94
N GLU A 404 8.77 -29.82 4.30
CA GLU A 404 8.26 -30.75 5.31
C GLU A 404 8.39 -32.22 4.91
N ARG A 405 8.17 -32.54 3.62
CA ARG A 405 8.41 -33.89 3.08
C ARG A 405 9.88 -34.29 3.16
N ASP A 406 10.78 -33.40 2.74
CA ASP A 406 12.22 -33.65 2.78
C ASP A 406 12.75 -33.87 4.21
N ILE A 407 12.14 -33.21 5.20
CA ILE A 407 12.46 -33.41 6.63
C ILE A 407 12.03 -34.80 7.13
N LEU A 408 10.93 -35.36 6.61
CA LEU A 408 10.37 -36.63 7.09
C LEU A 408 11.08 -37.87 6.53
N GLU A 409 11.65 -37.81 5.33
CA GLU A 409 12.27 -38.96 4.64
C GLU A 409 13.65 -39.38 5.21
N GLY A 410 14.27 -38.59 6.10
CA GLY A 410 15.66 -38.77 6.53
C GLY A 410 15.92 -39.46 7.87
N ASN A 411 14.91 -39.99 8.57
CA ASN A 411 15.04 -40.32 9.99
C ASN A 411 15.54 -41.75 10.28
N ILE A 412 16.61 -41.85 11.09
CA ILE A 412 16.92 -43.04 11.88
C ILE A 412 16.18 -42.90 13.22
N THR A 413 15.46 -43.93 13.63
CA THR A 413 14.72 -43.90 14.89
C THR A 413 15.68 -43.86 16.08
N LYS A 414 15.25 -43.27 17.21
CA LYS A 414 16.01 -43.31 18.47
C LYS A 414 16.39 -44.75 18.86
N GLU A 415 15.55 -45.71 18.48
CA GLU A 415 15.71 -47.14 18.75
C GLU A 415 16.85 -47.76 17.92
N GLU A 416 16.97 -47.40 16.64
CA GLU A 416 18.09 -47.82 15.78
C GLU A 416 19.43 -47.20 16.24
N MET A 417 19.41 -45.97 16.76
CA MET A 417 20.58 -45.32 17.36
C MET A 417 21.03 -46.00 18.66
N THR A 418 20.08 -46.35 19.54
CA THR A 418 20.40 -47.08 20.78
C THR A 418 20.96 -48.47 20.50
N ALA A 419 20.42 -49.18 19.51
CA ALA A 419 20.93 -50.48 19.12
C ALA A 419 22.36 -50.42 18.56
N GLN A 420 22.73 -49.34 17.88
CA GLN A 420 24.10 -49.12 17.40
C GLN A 420 25.08 -48.75 18.53
N LEU A 421 24.63 -47.99 19.54
CA LEU A 421 25.44 -47.64 20.71
C LEU A 421 25.73 -48.84 21.62
N ASP A 422 24.81 -49.80 21.72
CA ASP A 422 24.97 -51.02 22.50
C ASP A 422 26.06 -51.96 21.94
N THR A 423 26.50 -51.76 20.69
CA THR A 423 27.58 -52.55 20.07
C THR A 423 28.99 -52.10 20.47
N ILE A 424 29.12 -51.00 21.23
CA ILE A 424 30.40 -50.38 21.58
C ILE A 424 30.87 -50.83 22.97
N SER A 425 32.16 -51.11 23.12
CA SER A 425 32.78 -51.38 24.41
C SER A 425 32.70 -50.15 25.34
N PRO A 426 32.49 -50.32 26.67
CA PRO A 426 32.39 -49.20 27.60
C PRO A 426 33.65 -48.31 27.67
N HIS A 427 34.83 -48.85 27.34
CA HIS A 427 36.06 -48.05 27.26
C HIS A 427 36.06 -47.12 26.03
N ASP A 428 35.69 -47.68 24.87
CA ASP A 428 35.59 -46.97 23.59
C ASP A 428 34.51 -45.88 23.66
N ALA A 429 33.38 -46.16 24.33
CA ALA A 429 32.33 -45.20 24.61
C ALA A 429 32.82 -44.01 25.47
N LYS A 430 33.71 -44.25 26.45
CA LYS A 430 34.28 -43.19 27.30
C LYS A 430 35.23 -42.27 26.51
N VAL A 431 36.03 -42.83 25.60
CA VAL A 431 36.93 -42.05 24.73
C VAL A 431 36.10 -41.19 23.77
N MET A 432 35.07 -41.77 23.16
CA MET A 432 34.12 -41.05 22.29
C MET A 432 33.41 -39.92 23.02
N LEU A 433 32.90 -40.19 24.22
CA LEU A 433 32.25 -39.17 25.04
C LEU A 433 33.20 -38.02 25.38
N GLY A 434 34.48 -38.32 25.69
CA GLY A 434 35.51 -37.29 25.92
C GLY A 434 35.70 -36.36 24.73
N LYS A 435 35.86 -36.92 23.52
CA LYS A 435 36.00 -36.14 22.28
C LYS A 435 34.79 -35.24 22.01
N TYR A 436 33.56 -35.76 22.17
CA TYR A 436 32.35 -34.96 21.95
C TYR A 436 32.10 -33.92 23.05
N LEU A 437 32.48 -34.20 24.30
CA LEU A 437 32.42 -33.21 25.38
C LEU A 437 33.39 -32.06 25.11
N GLU A 438 34.60 -32.31 24.63
CA GLU A 438 35.53 -31.25 24.21
C GLU A 438 34.98 -30.44 23.03
N LYS A 439 34.45 -31.11 21.99
CA LYS A 439 33.76 -30.44 20.86
C LYS A 439 32.58 -29.58 21.36
N PHE A 440 31.79 -30.09 22.30
CA PHE A 440 30.62 -29.39 22.87
C PHE A 440 31.02 -28.20 23.74
N VAL A 441 32.04 -28.33 24.59
CA VAL A 441 32.58 -27.22 25.40
C VAL A 441 33.10 -26.12 24.47
N GLY A 442 33.87 -26.47 23.44
CA GLY A 442 34.33 -25.50 22.44
C GLY A 442 33.18 -24.81 21.70
N ALA A 443 32.12 -25.56 21.35
CA ALA A 443 30.93 -24.99 20.72
C ALA A 443 30.17 -24.02 21.65
N ILE A 444 30.02 -24.35 22.95
CA ILE A 444 29.41 -23.46 23.94
C ILE A 444 30.24 -22.19 24.12
N GLU A 445 31.57 -22.31 24.21
CA GLU A 445 32.46 -21.15 24.34
C GLU A 445 32.36 -20.23 23.12
N LYS A 446 32.35 -20.81 21.92
CA LYS A 446 32.13 -20.06 20.67
C LYS A 446 30.76 -19.40 20.65
N GLN A 447 29.69 -20.11 21.01
CA GLN A 447 28.33 -19.55 21.08
C GLN A 447 28.23 -18.41 22.10
N ARG A 448 28.89 -18.53 23.26
CA ARG A 448 28.96 -17.46 24.26
C ARG A 448 29.70 -16.24 23.73
N GLN A 449 30.77 -16.43 22.95
CA GLN A 449 31.49 -15.34 22.33
C GLN A 449 30.63 -14.63 21.28
N GLU A 450 29.98 -15.37 20.38
CA GLU A 450 29.05 -14.83 19.38
C GLU A 450 27.87 -14.10 20.04
N ALA A 451 27.34 -14.62 21.17
CA ALA A 451 26.27 -13.95 21.92
C ALA A 451 26.70 -12.61 22.51
N LYS A 452 27.95 -12.49 23.00
CA LYS A 452 28.52 -11.21 23.45
C LYS A 452 28.64 -10.22 22.28
N ASP A 453 29.11 -10.70 21.13
CA ASP A 453 29.27 -9.86 19.95
C ASP A 453 27.90 -9.39 19.41
N MET A 454 26.88 -10.26 19.42
CA MET A 454 25.49 -9.87 19.13
C MET A 454 24.94 -8.83 20.12
N ALA A 455 25.13 -9.03 21.43
CA ALA A 455 24.68 -8.07 22.44
C ALA A 455 25.33 -6.68 22.24
N ASN A 456 26.62 -6.64 21.88
CA ASN A 456 27.31 -5.38 21.54
C ASN A 456 26.69 -4.71 20.30
N LEU A 457 26.38 -5.47 19.25
CA LEU A 457 25.72 -4.96 18.05
C LEU A 457 24.30 -4.47 18.33
N GLU A 458 23.54 -5.15 19.19
CA GLU A 458 22.21 -4.71 19.61
C GLU A 458 22.24 -3.38 20.36
N VAL A 459 23.23 -3.17 21.25
CA VAL A 459 23.43 -1.90 21.94
C VAL A 459 23.74 -0.79 20.92
N GLN A 460 24.68 -1.02 20.00
CA GLN A 460 24.98 -0.05 18.94
C GLN A 460 23.74 0.27 18.09
N LEU A 461 22.92 -0.73 17.75
CA LEU A 461 21.70 -0.53 16.98
C LEU A 461 20.67 0.29 17.76
N LYS A 462 20.53 0.09 19.08
CA LYS A 462 19.68 0.91 19.95
C LYS A 462 20.16 2.36 19.99
N GLU A 463 21.47 2.60 20.13
CA GLU A 463 22.06 3.95 20.09
C GLU A 463 21.79 4.65 18.75
N LYS A 464 21.99 3.95 17.62
CA LYS A 464 21.69 4.50 16.29
C LYS A 464 20.20 4.80 16.10
N LYS A 465 19.30 3.93 16.60
CA LYS A 465 17.85 4.20 16.61
C LYS A 465 17.48 5.42 17.44
N GLN A 466 18.09 5.59 18.62
CA GLN A 466 17.87 6.77 19.45
C GLN A 466 18.32 8.05 18.74
N ALA A 467 19.49 8.04 18.10
CA ALA A 467 20.00 9.17 17.33
C ALA A 467 19.07 9.51 16.14
N LEU A 468 18.55 8.51 15.43
CA LEU A 468 17.56 8.72 14.37
C LEU A 468 16.28 9.38 14.90
N ASN A 469 15.72 8.86 16.00
CA ASN A 469 14.53 9.43 16.62
C ASN A 469 14.75 10.88 17.06
N GLU A 470 15.94 11.23 17.53
CA GLU A 470 16.30 12.60 17.90
C GLU A 470 16.36 13.52 16.66
N ILE A 471 16.98 13.06 15.58
CA ILE A 471 17.00 13.79 14.30
C ILE A 471 15.58 13.97 13.75
N GLU A 472 14.73 12.93 13.81
CA GLU A 472 13.34 13.01 13.40
C GLU A 472 12.52 14.01 14.23
N ARG A 473 12.68 13.98 15.56
CA ARG A 473 12.05 14.98 16.45
C ARG A 473 12.50 16.40 16.11
N ASN A 474 13.80 16.60 15.91
CA ASN A 474 14.34 17.90 15.50
C ASN A 474 13.77 18.35 14.15
N SER A 475 13.64 17.45 13.18
CA SER A 475 13.01 17.73 11.89
C SER A 475 11.54 18.12 12.05
N ARG A 476 10.77 17.40 12.87
CA ARG A 476 9.36 17.73 13.17
C ARG A 476 9.22 19.09 13.85
N LEU A 477 10.08 19.40 14.82
CA LEU A 477 10.10 20.71 15.47
C LEU A 477 10.40 21.82 14.47
N LYS A 478 11.36 21.61 13.55
CA LYS A 478 11.62 22.57 12.47
C LYS A 478 10.45 22.75 11.53
N GLN A 479 9.74 21.68 11.20
CA GLN A 479 8.51 21.77 10.41
C GLN A 479 7.45 22.61 11.13
N LEU A 480 7.21 22.36 12.43
CA LEU A 480 6.27 23.16 13.24
C LEU A 480 6.71 24.62 13.36
N GLU A 481 8.01 24.91 13.47
CA GLU A 481 8.52 26.29 13.43
C GLU A 481 8.20 26.98 12.09
N PHE A 482 8.33 26.27 10.97
CA PHE A 482 7.97 26.81 9.65
C PHE A 482 6.47 27.04 9.53
N ASP A 483 5.65 26.10 9.98
CA ASP A 483 4.18 26.22 9.96
C ASP A 483 3.73 27.38 10.85
N ARG A 484 4.30 27.52 12.05
CA ARG A 484 4.00 28.66 12.94
C ARG A 484 4.34 29.99 12.28
N ARG A 485 5.51 30.11 11.64
CA ARG A 485 5.91 31.32 10.89
C ARG A 485 4.98 31.60 9.72
N LEU A 486 4.50 30.56 9.04
CA LEU A 486 3.54 30.69 7.95
C LEU A 486 2.20 31.23 8.46
N THR A 487 1.68 30.67 9.56
CA THR A 487 0.44 31.15 10.20
C THR A 487 0.60 32.58 10.74
N GLU A 488 1.73 32.91 11.37
CA GLU A 488 2.04 34.29 11.78
C GLU A 488 2.02 35.25 10.59
N LEU A 489 2.57 34.86 9.44
CA LEU A 489 2.54 35.66 8.22
C LEU A 489 1.12 35.78 7.63
N GLN A 490 0.33 34.71 7.62
CA GLN A 490 -1.06 34.70 7.17
C GLN A 490 -1.95 35.56 8.05
N THR A 491 -1.82 35.46 9.37
CA THR A 491 -2.58 36.30 10.33
C THR A 491 -2.19 37.78 10.21
N HIS A 492 -0.90 38.09 10.04
CA HIS A 492 -0.47 39.47 9.75
C HIS A 492 -1.05 39.97 8.42
N HIS A 493 -1.05 39.13 7.38
CA HIS A 493 -1.67 39.47 6.11
C HIS A 493 -3.18 39.71 6.25
N ALA A 494 -3.90 38.84 6.98
CA ALA A 494 -5.33 38.98 7.24
C ALA A 494 -5.65 40.26 8.02
N ARG A 495 -4.86 40.59 9.05
CA ARG A 495 -4.98 41.87 9.79
C ARG A 495 -4.77 43.07 8.87
N ASN A 496 -3.78 43.02 7.98
CA ASN A 496 -3.56 44.09 7.00
C ASN A 496 -4.74 44.22 6.03
N VAL A 497 -5.31 43.11 5.56
CA VAL A 497 -6.50 43.11 4.69
C VAL A 497 -7.71 43.67 5.43
N GLN A 498 -7.96 43.25 6.68
CA GLN A 498 -9.03 43.80 7.52
C GLN A 498 -8.84 45.29 7.78
N TYR A 499 -7.62 45.74 8.02
CA TYR A 499 -7.31 47.16 8.16
C TYR A 499 -7.65 47.94 6.88
N LEU A 500 -7.27 47.43 5.71
CA LEU A 500 -7.63 48.02 4.43
C LEU A 500 -9.15 47.99 4.17
N LEU A 501 -9.83 46.90 4.50
CA LEU A 501 -11.30 46.79 4.39
C LEU A 501 -12.01 47.79 5.31
N LYS A 502 -11.53 47.94 6.55
CA LYS A 502 -12.07 48.92 7.50
C LYS A 502 -11.88 50.35 7.01
N GLN A 503 -10.75 50.66 6.38
CA GLN A 503 -10.55 51.94 5.70
C GLN A 503 -11.57 52.13 4.56
N VAL A 504 -11.82 51.10 3.74
CA VAL A 504 -12.83 51.15 2.67
C VAL A 504 -14.25 51.29 3.22
N GLU A 505 -14.60 50.60 4.31
CA GLU A 505 -15.91 50.67 4.97
C GLU A 505 -16.15 52.04 5.61
N THR A 506 -15.11 52.65 6.20
CA THR A 506 -15.19 54.03 6.71
C THR A 506 -15.33 55.07 5.58
N VAL A 507 -14.79 54.77 4.39
CA VAL A 507 -14.98 55.59 3.18
C VAL A 507 -16.34 55.33 2.53
N SER A 508 -16.97 54.18 2.79
CA SER A 508 -18.27 53.78 2.23
C SER A 508 -19.46 54.11 3.15
N SER A 509 -19.22 54.59 4.37
CA SER A 509 -20.27 54.91 5.36
C SER A 509 -20.79 56.36 5.28
N ASP A 510 -20.39 57.15 4.29
CA ASP A 510 -21.04 58.43 3.98
C ASP A 510 -22.35 58.16 3.21
N PRO A 511 -23.53 58.52 3.74
CA PRO A 511 -24.80 58.04 3.20
C PRO A 511 -25.40 59.07 2.26
N LEU A 512 -25.04 59.10 0.97
CA LEU A 512 -25.86 59.80 -0.02
C LEU A 512 -25.88 59.17 -1.42
N LEU A 513 -27.11 59.17 -1.94
CA LEU A 513 -27.55 59.02 -3.33
C LEU A 513 -27.75 57.61 -3.90
N LYS A 514 -29.02 57.19 -3.76
CA LYS A 514 -29.76 56.39 -4.74
C LYS A 514 -29.30 56.72 -6.17
N ARG A 515 -28.81 55.70 -6.91
CA ARG A 515 -28.72 55.73 -8.37
C ARG A 515 -29.58 54.62 -8.99
N PRO A 516 -30.07 54.86 -10.21
CA PRO A 516 -31.21 54.15 -10.77
C PRO A 516 -30.83 52.79 -11.34
N VAL A 517 -31.83 51.93 -11.37
CA VAL A 517 -31.89 50.69 -12.12
C VAL A 517 -31.60 50.97 -13.59
N ASN A 518 -30.64 50.25 -14.18
CA ASN A 518 -30.77 49.72 -15.54
C ASN A 518 -29.89 48.49 -15.73
N LEU A 519 -30.53 47.49 -16.34
CA LEU A 519 -30.10 46.13 -16.58
C LEU A 519 -28.88 46.05 -17.52
N ILE A 520 -27.89 45.23 -17.15
CA ILE A 520 -27.31 44.24 -18.06
C ILE A 520 -27.13 42.93 -17.29
N THR A 521 -27.97 41.96 -17.64
CA THR A 521 -27.88 40.56 -17.24
C THR A 521 -26.71 39.90 -17.95
N THR A 522 -25.68 39.42 -17.25
CA THR A 522 -24.91 38.23 -17.67
C THR A 522 -24.26 37.59 -16.43
N THR A 523 -24.98 36.62 -15.86
CA THR A 523 -24.50 35.35 -15.31
C THR A 523 -23.01 35.22 -14.91
N LEU A 524 -22.74 35.03 -13.61
CA LEU A 524 -22.19 33.76 -13.13
C LEU A 524 -22.39 33.63 -11.61
N ALA A 525 -22.99 32.50 -11.24
CA ALA A 525 -23.32 32.10 -9.90
C ALA A 525 -22.09 31.61 -9.10
N ASP A 526 -22.20 31.80 -7.78
CA ASP A 526 -21.85 30.89 -6.69
C ASP A 526 -20.50 30.17 -6.67
N ILE A 527 -19.67 30.52 -5.68
CA ILE A 527 -19.19 29.55 -4.68
C ILE A 527 -19.27 30.22 -3.30
N HIS A 528 -20.31 29.87 -2.56
CA HIS A 528 -20.41 30.05 -1.11
C HIS A 528 -19.67 28.88 -0.47
N LEU A 529 -18.51 29.14 0.12
CA LEU A 529 -17.83 28.23 1.05
C LEU A 529 -18.10 28.76 2.46
N GLN A 530 -18.96 28.03 3.17
CA GLN A 530 -19.08 28.06 4.62
C GLN A 530 -17.74 27.63 5.22
N ASP A 531 -17.07 28.51 5.94
CA ASP A 531 -16.21 28.11 7.04
C ASP A 531 -16.86 28.59 8.35
N SER A 532 -17.34 27.60 9.08
CA SER A 532 -17.83 27.66 10.46
C SER A 532 -16.62 27.77 11.38
N GLU A 533 -16.28 28.99 11.82
CA GLU A 533 -15.40 29.17 12.97
C GLU A 533 -16.22 29.12 14.26
N PHE A 534 -15.86 28.12 15.06
CA PHE A 534 -16.27 27.87 16.42
C PHE A 534 -15.71 28.99 17.31
N ALA A 535 -16.57 29.82 17.91
CA ALA A 535 -16.20 30.74 18.97
C ALA A 535 -16.89 30.30 20.25
N ASP A 536 -16.08 29.81 21.19
CA ASP A 536 -16.38 29.81 22.62
C ASP A 536 -16.75 31.23 23.03
N ASP A 537 -17.91 31.40 23.68
CA ASP A 537 -18.03 32.41 24.72
C ASP A 537 -19.02 31.96 25.79
N LYS A 538 -18.53 32.01 27.02
CA LYS A 538 -19.27 31.81 28.25
C LYS A 538 -20.01 33.09 28.64
N ASP A 539 -21.03 32.85 29.44
CA ASP A 539 -21.58 33.68 30.50
C ASP A 539 -22.85 34.51 30.27
N GLU A 540 -23.69 34.34 31.29
CA GLU A 540 -24.64 35.28 31.88
C GLU A 540 -26.06 35.45 31.30
N SER A 541 -26.96 34.60 31.83
CA SER A 541 -28.06 35.02 32.72
C SER A 541 -28.71 36.39 32.44
N THR A 542 -29.97 36.39 32.02
CA THR A 542 -31.10 36.72 32.93
C THR A 542 -32.45 36.56 32.25
N ASP A 543 -33.32 35.81 32.92
CA ASP A 543 -34.78 35.78 32.75
C ASP A 543 -35.40 37.17 32.91
N LYS A 544 -36.26 37.57 31.96
CA LYS A 544 -37.47 38.38 32.24
C LYS A 544 -38.61 38.03 31.27
N VAL A 545 -39.59 37.31 31.80
CA VAL A 545 -41.01 37.33 31.42
C VAL A 545 -41.56 38.72 31.88
N VAL A 546 -42.44 39.47 31.22
CA VAL A 546 -43.88 39.27 30.90
C VAL A 546 -44.39 40.48 30.04
N PRO A 547 -45.70 40.64 29.69
CA PRO A 547 -46.32 40.36 28.39
C PRO A 547 -46.87 41.62 27.67
N GLY A 548 -47.33 41.49 26.41
CA GLY A 548 -48.11 42.59 25.83
C GLY A 548 -48.59 42.41 24.40
N VAL A 549 -49.88 42.09 24.30
CA VAL A 549 -50.83 42.54 23.27
C VAL A 549 -50.77 41.87 21.90
N ALA A 550 -51.81 41.06 21.70
CA ALA A 550 -52.31 40.53 20.45
C ALA A 550 -52.51 41.61 19.37
N GLN A 551 -51.97 41.36 18.18
CA GLN A 551 -52.66 41.66 16.93
C GLN A 551 -52.06 40.82 15.79
N ASN A 552 -52.95 40.35 14.91
CA ASN A 552 -52.70 39.68 13.62
C ASN A 552 -52.76 38.14 13.62
N VAL A 553 -53.96 37.62 13.90
CA VAL A 553 -54.40 36.28 13.47
C VAL A 553 -54.76 36.34 11.98
N VAL A 554 -53.77 36.30 11.07
CA VAL A 554 -53.94 35.88 9.66
C VAL A 554 -52.72 35.11 9.10
N GLU A 555 -51.56 35.04 9.76
CA GLU A 555 -50.35 34.38 9.19
C GLU A 555 -50.02 32.95 9.67
N LEU A 556 -50.99 32.20 10.20
CA LEU A 556 -50.73 30.87 10.80
C LEU A 556 -50.55 29.70 9.80
N GLY A 557 -50.50 29.97 8.49
CA GLY A 557 -50.25 28.95 7.48
C GLY A 557 -48.76 28.67 7.21
N LYS A 558 -47.87 29.66 7.39
CA LYS A 558 -46.45 29.56 7.01
C LYS A 558 -45.53 29.26 8.20
N VAL A 559 -45.89 29.70 9.41
CA VAL A 559 -45.13 29.43 10.64
C VAL A 559 -45.23 27.95 11.06
N ASN A 560 -46.37 27.30 10.80
CA ASN A 560 -46.60 25.90 11.18
C ASN A 560 -45.79 24.89 10.34
N VAL A 561 -45.45 25.23 9.09
CA VAL A 561 -44.59 24.38 8.24
C VAL A 561 -43.13 24.49 8.67
N HIS A 562 -42.69 25.69 9.08
CA HIS A 562 -41.36 25.91 9.60
C HIS A 562 -41.18 25.24 10.98
N ASP A 563 -42.17 25.34 11.86
CA ASP A 563 -42.17 24.66 13.18
C ASP A 563 -42.24 23.13 13.05
N LYS A 564 -43.00 22.59 12.08
CA LYS A 564 -42.97 21.15 11.76
C LYS A 564 -41.65 20.70 11.16
N SER A 565 -41.03 21.52 10.30
CA SER A 565 -39.72 21.23 9.71
C SER A 565 -38.63 21.22 10.78
N ILE A 566 -38.66 22.19 11.70
CA ILE A 566 -37.73 22.27 12.83
C ILE A 566 -37.95 21.10 13.80
N LYS A 567 -39.20 20.77 14.16
CA LYS A 567 -39.50 19.59 14.99
C LYS A 567 -39.06 18.29 14.33
N SER A 568 -39.26 18.15 13.03
CA SER A 568 -38.79 16.97 12.29
C SER A 568 -37.26 16.87 12.25
N LYS A 569 -36.55 18.00 12.13
CA LYS A 569 -35.08 18.05 12.17
C LYS A 569 -34.56 17.71 13.57
N LEU A 570 -35.14 18.30 14.62
CA LEU A 570 -34.79 17.99 16.01
C LEU A 570 -35.09 16.53 16.36
N GLN A 571 -36.16 15.95 15.82
CA GLN A 571 -36.48 14.55 16.02
C GLN A 571 -35.51 13.63 15.27
N ALA A 572 -35.06 14.01 14.07
CA ALA A 572 -34.01 13.30 13.34
C ALA A 572 -32.66 13.39 14.06
N GLU A 573 -32.26 14.56 14.55
CA GLU A 573 -31.04 14.75 15.35
C GLU A 573 -31.10 13.95 16.66
N ARG A 574 -32.25 13.92 17.33
CA ARG A 574 -32.45 13.09 18.53
C ARG A 574 -32.30 11.61 18.21
N GLN A 575 -32.84 11.12 17.09
CA GLN A 575 -32.67 9.72 16.67
C GLN A 575 -31.22 9.39 16.33
N ILE A 576 -30.50 10.32 15.68
CA ILE A 576 -29.06 10.16 15.42
C ILE A 576 -28.32 10.05 16.74
N TRP A 577 -28.58 10.95 17.69
CA TRP A 577 -27.92 10.96 18.99
C TRP A 577 -28.25 9.71 19.83
N GLU A 578 -29.50 9.24 19.80
CA GLU A 578 -29.91 7.98 20.44
C GLU A 578 -29.25 6.76 19.79
N SER A 579 -29.08 6.76 18.46
CA SER A 579 -28.38 5.68 17.75
C SER A 579 -26.87 5.67 18.03
N GLU A 580 -26.24 6.85 18.12
CA GLU A 580 -24.84 6.97 18.52
C GLU A 580 -24.64 6.55 19.97
N ARG A 581 -25.53 6.96 20.88
CA ARG A 581 -25.53 6.53 22.28
C ARG A 581 -25.63 5.01 22.40
N ALA A 582 -26.57 4.39 21.69
CA ALA A 582 -26.71 2.93 21.68
C ALA A 582 -25.48 2.23 21.08
N SER A 583 -24.84 2.83 20.06
CA SER A 583 -23.58 2.33 19.50
C SER A 583 -22.42 2.42 20.51
N TRP A 584 -22.35 3.52 21.27
CA TRP A 584 -21.37 3.69 22.34
C TRP A 584 -21.59 2.69 23.48
N GLU A 585 -22.84 2.51 23.94
CA GLU A 585 -23.19 1.52 24.96
C GLU A 585 -22.86 0.09 24.50
N ALA A 586 -23.11 -0.25 23.23
CA ALA A 586 -22.74 -1.55 22.66
C ALA A 586 -21.21 -1.75 22.60
N ARG A 587 -20.45 -0.71 22.27
CA ARG A 587 -18.97 -0.75 22.29
C ARG A 587 -18.43 -0.89 23.70
N GLU A 588 -19.03 -0.20 24.67
CA GLU A 588 -18.67 -0.29 26.07
C GLU A 588 -18.95 -1.70 26.62
N HIS A 589 -20.11 -2.29 26.34
CA HIS A 589 -20.41 -3.68 26.69
C HIS A 589 -19.45 -4.67 26.01
N SER A 590 -19.10 -4.46 24.74
CA SER A 590 -18.12 -5.29 24.04
C SER A 590 -16.73 -5.19 24.67
N PHE A 591 -16.32 -3.98 25.06
CA PHE A 591 -15.05 -3.74 25.74
C PHE A 591 -15.01 -4.41 27.12
N LEU A 592 -16.05 -4.24 27.94
CA LEU A 592 -16.17 -4.88 29.24
C LEU A 592 -16.18 -6.41 29.14
N SER A 593 -16.89 -6.97 28.16
CA SER A 593 -16.92 -8.42 27.93
C SER A 593 -15.54 -8.98 27.53
N LYS A 594 -14.80 -8.26 26.67
CA LYS A 594 -13.41 -8.62 26.33
C LYS A 594 -12.47 -8.50 27.54
N HIS A 595 -12.66 -7.48 28.37
CA HIS A 595 -11.88 -7.29 29.60
C HIS A 595 -12.12 -8.43 30.60
N GLU A 596 -13.38 -8.82 30.83
CA GLU A 596 -13.71 -9.97 31.68
C GLU A 596 -13.13 -11.28 31.12
N GLN A 597 -13.13 -11.45 29.80
CA GLN A 597 -12.54 -12.64 29.18
C GLN A 597 -11.03 -12.69 29.42
N LEU A 598 -10.33 -11.57 29.25
CA LEU A 598 -8.90 -11.43 29.57
C LEU A 598 -8.62 -11.72 31.05
N GLU A 599 -9.46 -11.26 31.97
CA GLU A 599 -9.32 -11.57 33.40
C GLU A 599 -9.50 -13.05 33.69
N ARG A 600 -10.46 -13.73 33.03
CA ARG A 600 -10.63 -15.19 33.15
C ARG A 600 -9.41 -15.93 32.60
N ASP A 601 -8.91 -15.53 31.44
CA ASP A 601 -7.74 -16.15 30.81
C ASP A 601 -6.49 -15.95 31.69
N HIS A 602 -6.32 -14.77 32.29
CA HIS A 602 -5.28 -14.51 33.28
C HIS A 602 -5.45 -15.38 34.54
N GLN A 603 -6.66 -15.55 35.06
CA GLN A 603 -6.90 -16.43 36.22
C GLN A 603 -6.57 -17.89 35.91
N VAL A 604 -6.90 -18.37 34.70
CA VAL A 604 -6.54 -19.72 34.23
C VAL A 604 -5.03 -19.88 34.11
N LEU A 605 -4.33 -18.89 33.54
CA LEU A 605 -2.87 -18.89 33.45
C LEU A 605 -2.21 -18.87 34.84
N PHE A 606 -2.74 -18.07 35.78
CA PHE A 606 -2.25 -18.04 37.17
C PHE A 606 -2.50 -19.36 37.89
N ALA A 607 -3.64 -20.02 37.67
CA ALA A 607 -3.92 -21.34 38.23
C ALA A 607 -2.99 -22.41 37.65
N TYR A 608 -2.68 -22.33 36.36
CA TYR A 608 -1.75 -23.24 35.69
C TYR A 608 -0.31 -23.07 36.21
N LEU A 609 0.15 -21.83 36.37
CA LEU A 609 1.47 -21.52 36.93
C LEU A 609 1.61 -21.90 38.41
N ARG A 610 0.51 -21.95 39.17
CA ARG A 610 0.51 -22.40 40.59
C ARG A 610 0.49 -23.93 40.74
N SER A 611 0.25 -24.66 39.65
CA SER A 611 0.25 -26.13 39.61
C SER A 611 1.60 -26.74 39.23
N PHE A 612 2.55 -25.91 38.82
CA PHE A 612 3.99 -26.20 38.74
C PHE A 612 4.68 -25.71 40.01
#